data_AF-A0A913Y2H6-F1
#
_entry.id   AF-A0A913Y2H6-F1
#
_cell.length_a   1.000
_cell.length_b   1.000
_cell.length_c   1.000
_cell.angle_alpha   90.00
_cell.angle_beta   90.00
_cell.angle_gamma   90.00
#
_symmetry.space_group_name_H-M   'P 1'
#
loop_
_entity.id
_entity.type
_entity.pdbx_description
1 polymer ?
#
loop_
_entity_poly.entity_id
_entity_poly.type
_entity_poly.pdbx_seq_one_letter_code
_entity_poly.pdbx_strand_id
1 'polypeptide(L)'
;MKFVFLIVVILSEFAERTGSLVVRPHNSYSTRIWRIRVQAAIGLMRSHPCVNSQTSHNCNRIPRIPLQDMNVYIASKSHLNERLRARLPDRKHRSLLPNDRNIDGVIVIDPYPEANFGHLVYIFFVEENRSHLNCTRNLTATFTGAGDCIIAATKSHCKNAVSIKKRKKCYIDFLPLVFADGDTTRSQKLSCQDRLFGFGKCRPISSSRSSHQRCANSPRCLNNPKPPRKTCFYQSCDYAVLVSGGWAPLTDHPRHAYNVKNFWKFLIDNKFDKKNIATFYGSDGNIELDGDRSTRDALPAITDVGISDYVSKLCRALWCVDTLVLYLTGPARSNGALLMWDINADGLTENKEMYSIYEIFKNLRHCNAKRVFIIADYSYSGHLSQRLHELKRHRHRKSYSHITVLTSSQSNEYSWRNEFTQTLIKYGKQNVTKSVHELFQDVKDNFKKRGIHSTPTLANGLHNTSNVTIYGGKSGEQWSTASNSSMGCHGISITEYSKGHKMLKLKKDNS
;
A
#
# COMPACT_ATOMS: atom_id res chain seq x y z
N MET A 1 -8.94 -22.31 62.09
CA MET A 1 -8.19 -22.29 60.82
C MET A 1 -8.51 -23.46 59.86
N LYS A 2 -9.77 -23.94 59.78
CA LYS A 2 -10.22 -24.88 58.73
C LYS A 2 -11.51 -24.45 58.01
N PHE A 3 -12.09 -23.31 58.39
CA PHE A 3 -13.32 -22.78 57.79
C PHE A 3 -13.09 -21.69 56.73
N VAL A 4 -11.89 -21.09 56.69
CA VAL A 4 -11.55 -20.05 55.69
C VAL A 4 -11.08 -20.66 54.37
N PHE A 5 -10.55 -21.89 54.38
CA PHE A 5 -10.06 -22.56 53.17
C PHE A 5 -11.18 -23.08 52.26
N LEU A 6 -12.38 -23.39 52.79
CA LEU A 6 -13.49 -23.89 51.97
C LEU A 6 -14.14 -22.79 51.13
N ILE A 7 -14.13 -21.55 51.61
CA ILE A 7 -14.73 -20.40 50.90
C ILE A 7 -13.82 -19.93 49.74
N VAL A 8 -12.49 -20.07 49.87
CA VAL A 8 -11.55 -19.67 48.81
C VAL A 8 -11.59 -20.66 47.63
N VAL A 9 -11.81 -21.95 47.86
CA VAL A 9 -11.88 -22.96 46.79
C VAL A 9 -13.20 -22.89 46.01
N ILE A 10 -14.33 -22.58 46.67
CA ILE A 10 -15.62 -22.41 46.00
C ILE A 10 -15.66 -21.10 45.17
N LEU A 11 -14.95 -20.05 45.61
CA LEU A 11 -14.82 -18.81 44.84
C LEU A 11 -13.87 -18.92 43.64
N SER A 12 -12.90 -19.84 43.65
CA SER A 12 -12.05 -20.11 42.47
C SER A 12 -12.75 -20.95 41.39
N GLU A 13 -13.64 -21.86 41.75
CA GLU A 13 -14.41 -22.65 40.75
C GLU A 13 -15.57 -21.87 40.11
N PHE A 14 -16.09 -20.83 40.76
CA PHE A 14 -17.06 -19.93 40.14
C PHE A 14 -16.42 -18.85 39.25
N ALA A 15 -15.13 -18.53 39.45
CA ALA A 15 -14.41 -17.56 38.64
C ALA A 15 -14.01 -18.11 37.26
N GLU A 16 -13.79 -19.42 37.11
CA GLU A 16 -13.45 -20.06 35.83
C GLU A 16 -14.66 -20.37 34.92
N ARG A 17 -15.90 -20.17 35.39
CA ARG A 17 -17.12 -20.28 34.57
C ARG A 17 -17.70 -18.96 34.10
N THR A 18 -17.07 -17.83 34.43
CA THR A 18 -17.34 -16.57 33.72
C THR A 18 -16.43 -16.48 32.51
N GLY A 19 -16.73 -17.34 31.53
CA GLY A 19 -16.19 -17.17 30.18
C GLY A 19 -16.40 -15.72 29.79
N SER A 20 -15.29 -15.02 29.53
CA SER A 20 -15.29 -13.64 29.07
C SER A 20 -16.42 -13.47 28.06
N LEU A 21 -17.46 -12.75 28.47
CA LEU A 21 -18.41 -12.16 27.55
C LEU A 21 -17.56 -11.25 26.68
N VAL A 22 -17.07 -11.81 25.57
CA VAL A 22 -16.76 -11.03 24.38
C VAL A 22 -18.03 -10.25 24.14
N VAL A 23 -18.00 -8.96 24.53
CA VAL A 23 -19.01 -8.00 24.15
C VAL A 23 -18.93 -7.90 22.64
N ARG A 24 -19.61 -8.83 21.96
CA ARG A 24 -20.02 -8.66 20.58
C ARG A 24 -20.88 -7.40 20.61
N PRO A 25 -20.58 -6.38 19.80
CA PRO A 25 -21.49 -5.25 19.68
C PRO A 25 -22.82 -5.82 19.20
N HIS A 26 -23.80 -5.88 20.10
CA HIS A 26 -25.15 -6.33 19.81
C HIS A 26 -25.83 -5.20 19.04
N ASN A 27 -25.48 -5.09 17.77
CA ASN A 27 -26.14 -4.20 16.83
C ASN A 27 -27.44 -4.91 16.43
N SER A 28 -28.53 -4.58 17.12
CA SER A 28 -29.88 -5.00 16.78
C SER A 28 -30.31 -4.32 15.48
N TYR A 29 -29.70 -4.76 14.38
CA TYR A 29 -30.11 -4.39 13.04
C TYR A 29 -31.39 -5.15 12.70
N SER A 30 -32.39 -4.46 12.17
CA SER A 30 -33.37 -5.15 11.33
C SER A 30 -32.62 -5.66 10.09
N THR A 31 -32.14 -6.90 10.16
CA THR A 31 -31.44 -7.59 9.06
C THR A 31 -32.27 -7.58 7.79
N ARG A 32 -33.60 -7.52 7.91
CA ARG A 32 -34.56 -7.37 6.82
C ARG A 32 -34.40 -6.03 6.09
N ILE A 33 -34.36 -4.91 6.80
CA ILE A 33 -34.23 -3.57 6.17
C ILE A 33 -32.88 -3.47 5.45
N TRP A 34 -31.79 -3.89 6.11
CA TRP A 34 -30.47 -3.88 5.48
C TRP A 34 -30.37 -4.80 4.27
N ARG A 35 -31.08 -5.93 4.25
CA ARG A 35 -31.17 -6.80 3.07
C ARG A 35 -31.78 -6.05 1.89
N ILE A 36 -32.89 -5.33 2.11
CA ILE A 36 -33.54 -4.54 1.06
C ILE A 36 -32.60 -3.45 0.53
N ARG A 37 -31.92 -2.71 1.42
CA ARG A 37 -30.96 -1.65 1.05
C ARG A 37 -29.80 -2.20 0.22
N VAL A 38 -29.20 -3.32 0.65
CA VAL A 38 -28.09 -3.95 -0.06
C VAL A 38 -28.53 -4.53 -1.40
N GLN A 39 -29.69 -5.16 -1.48
CA GLN A 39 -30.25 -5.65 -2.75
C GLN A 39 -30.49 -4.51 -3.75
N ALA A 40 -31.03 -3.38 -3.29
CA ALA A 40 -31.21 -2.19 -4.12
C ALA A 40 -29.87 -1.62 -4.61
N ALA A 41 -28.85 -1.57 -3.74
CA ALA A 41 -27.49 -1.17 -4.12
C ALA A 41 -26.87 -2.10 -5.18
N ILE A 42 -27.03 -3.43 -5.02
CA ILE A 42 -26.59 -4.42 -6.02
C ILE A 42 -27.33 -4.21 -7.34
N GLY A 43 -28.65 -3.99 -7.30
CA GLY A 43 -29.46 -3.71 -8.48
C GLY A 43 -28.96 -2.49 -9.24
N LEU A 44 -28.67 -1.40 -8.53
CA LEU A 44 -28.11 -0.18 -9.11
C LEU A 44 -26.71 -0.41 -9.69
N MET A 45 -25.84 -1.12 -8.96
CA MET A 45 -24.49 -1.49 -9.42
C MET A 45 -24.52 -2.33 -10.70
N ARG A 46 -25.42 -3.32 -10.79
CA ARG A 46 -25.49 -4.24 -11.93
C ARG A 46 -26.19 -3.63 -13.15
N SER A 47 -27.16 -2.75 -12.94
CA SER A 47 -27.83 -2.02 -14.04
C SER A 47 -26.95 -0.89 -14.60
N HIS A 48 -26.17 -0.23 -13.75
CA HIS A 48 -25.32 0.89 -14.12
C HIS A 48 -23.86 0.69 -13.67
N PRO A 49 -23.17 -0.36 -14.14
CA PRO A 49 -21.84 -0.70 -13.66
C PRO A 49 -20.79 0.39 -13.95
N CYS A 50 -21.03 1.20 -14.98
CA CYS A 50 -20.08 2.23 -15.40
C CYS A 50 -20.53 3.65 -14.98
N VAL A 51 -21.44 3.78 -14.00
CA VAL A 51 -22.03 5.06 -13.57
C VAL A 51 -21.01 6.15 -13.23
N ASN A 52 -19.81 5.76 -12.78
CA ASN A 52 -18.72 6.67 -12.42
C ASN A 52 -17.50 6.61 -13.35
N SER A 53 -17.61 5.93 -14.49
CA SER A 53 -16.46 5.73 -15.38
C SER A 53 -16.88 5.46 -16.82
N GLN A 54 -16.58 6.40 -17.72
CA GLN A 54 -16.79 6.21 -19.16
C GLN A 54 -15.70 5.36 -19.85
N THR A 55 -14.56 5.07 -19.20
CA THR A 55 -13.37 4.50 -19.87
C THR A 55 -12.78 3.25 -19.21
N SER A 56 -13.34 2.74 -18.12
CA SER A 56 -12.80 1.55 -17.43
C SER A 56 -13.37 0.28 -18.03
N HIS A 57 -12.57 -0.46 -18.80
CA HIS A 57 -12.93 -1.78 -19.34
C HIS A 57 -13.36 -2.80 -18.26
N ASN A 58 -13.06 -2.53 -16.98
CA ASN A 58 -13.34 -3.44 -15.87
C ASN A 58 -14.79 -3.35 -15.36
N CYS A 59 -15.52 -2.25 -15.58
CA CYS A 59 -16.91 -2.14 -15.10
C CYS A 59 -17.86 -3.11 -15.83
N ASN A 60 -17.62 -3.42 -17.10
CA ASN A 60 -18.50 -4.31 -17.88
C ASN A 60 -18.57 -5.75 -17.34
N ARG A 61 -17.60 -6.17 -16.52
CA ARG A 61 -17.59 -7.51 -15.91
C ARG A 61 -18.42 -7.60 -14.64
N ILE A 62 -18.73 -6.47 -14.01
CA ILE A 62 -19.35 -6.38 -12.69
C ILE A 62 -20.68 -7.13 -12.60
N PRO A 63 -21.60 -7.09 -13.60
CA PRO A 63 -22.84 -7.85 -13.55
C PRO A 63 -22.63 -9.37 -13.45
N ARG A 64 -21.48 -9.88 -13.89
CA ARG A 64 -21.15 -11.32 -13.95
C ARG A 64 -20.38 -11.82 -12.73
N ILE A 65 -19.86 -10.92 -11.88
CA ILE A 65 -19.11 -11.32 -10.69
C ILE A 65 -20.10 -11.87 -9.64
N PRO A 66 -19.90 -13.09 -9.14
CA PRO A 66 -20.67 -13.65 -8.04
C PRO A 66 -20.53 -12.83 -6.75
N LEU A 67 -21.60 -12.72 -5.94
CA LEU A 67 -21.53 -11.96 -4.69
C LEU A 67 -20.51 -12.55 -3.71
N GLN A 68 -20.34 -13.87 -3.69
CA GLN A 68 -19.37 -14.57 -2.86
C GLN A 68 -17.91 -14.17 -3.12
N ASP A 69 -17.64 -13.59 -4.29
CA ASP A 69 -16.31 -13.09 -4.69
C ASP A 69 -16.15 -11.59 -4.39
N MET A 70 -17.20 -10.93 -3.90
CA MET A 70 -17.22 -9.53 -3.50
C MET A 70 -17.23 -9.39 -1.98
N ASN A 71 -16.77 -8.24 -1.47
CA ASN A 71 -16.98 -7.86 -0.08
C ASN A 71 -17.98 -6.71 0.04
N VAL A 72 -18.75 -6.70 1.12
CA VAL A 72 -19.64 -5.60 1.48
C VAL A 72 -19.21 -4.99 2.82
N TYR A 73 -19.20 -3.66 2.87
CA TYR A 73 -18.94 -2.90 4.07
C TYR A 73 -20.15 -2.02 4.36
N ILE A 74 -20.52 -1.93 5.63
CA ILE A 74 -21.68 -1.18 6.08
C ILE A 74 -21.27 -0.26 7.22
N ALA A 75 -21.77 0.97 7.16
CA ALA A 75 -21.81 1.90 8.27
C ALA A 75 -23.26 2.33 8.49
N SER A 76 -23.66 2.44 9.75
CA SER A 76 -25.01 2.81 10.16
C SER A 76 -24.94 3.88 11.25
N LYS A 77 -26.01 4.66 11.36
CA LYS A 77 -26.18 5.54 12.50
C LYS A 77 -26.38 4.75 13.80
N SER A 78 -25.78 5.23 14.89
CA SER A 78 -25.90 4.63 16.23
C SER A 78 -27.16 5.10 16.96
N HIS A 79 -27.69 6.27 16.62
CA HIS A 79 -28.91 6.84 17.20
C HIS A 79 -29.67 7.65 16.15
N LEU A 80 -30.96 7.92 16.39
CA LEU A 80 -31.90 8.42 15.38
C LEU A 80 -31.45 9.73 14.69
N ASN A 81 -30.84 10.64 15.46
CA ASN A 81 -30.43 11.98 15.02
C ASN A 81 -28.98 12.05 14.52
N GLU A 82 -28.24 10.95 14.56
CA GLU A 82 -26.86 10.92 14.09
C GLU A 82 -26.84 11.00 12.56
N ARG A 83 -25.97 11.85 12.03
CA ARG A 83 -25.66 11.89 10.59
C ARG A 83 -24.27 11.31 10.38
N LEU A 84 -24.05 10.66 9.26
CA LEU A 84 -22.72 10.15 8.88
C LEU A 84 -22.06 11.08 7.86
N ARG A 85 -20.73 11.10 7.87
CA ARG A 85 -19.91 11.68 6.81
C ARG A 85 -18.99 10.63 6.22
N ALA A 86 -18.76 10.69 4.92
CA ALA A 86 -17.81 9.82 4.22
C ALA A 86 -16.73 10.64 3.51
N ARG A 87 -15.45 10.29 3.70
CA ARG A 87 -14.30 10.93 3.06
C ARG A 87 -13.41 9.91 2.38
N LEU A 88 -12.97 10.23 1.16
CA LEU A 88 -11.91 9.48 0.48
C LEU A 88 -10.55 10.10 0.83
N PRO A 89 -9.44 9.34 0.68
CA PRO A 89 -8.05 9.85 0.79
C PRO A 89 -7.66 10.80 -0.36
N ASP A 90 -8.62 11.52 -0.91
CA ASP A 90 -8.41 12.59 -1.87
C ASP A 90 -8.20 13.93 -1.15
N ARG A 91 -7.64 14.93 -1.84
CA ARG A 91 -7.44 16.27 -1.23
C ARG A 91 -8.79 16.88 -0.85
N LYS A 92 -8.83 17.74 0.19
CA LYS A 92 -10.04 18.39 0.74
C LYS A 92 -11.08 18.86 -0.28
N HIS A 93 -10.65 19.36 -1.44
CA HIS A 93 -11.54 19.86 -2.50
C HIS A 93 -12.15 18.79 -3.42
N ARG A 94 -11.97 17.49 -3.12
CA ARG A 94 -12.42 16.36 -3.95
C ARG A 94 -13.27 15.39 -3.12
N SER A 95 -14.29 15.91 -2.47
CA SER A 95 -15.24 15.18 -1.64
C SER A 95 -16.23 14.33 -2.45
N LEU A 96 -16.98 13.44 -1.77
CA LEU A 96 -17.97 12.54 -2.34
C LEU A 96 -19.35 13.18 -2.40
N LEU A 97 -19.93 13.31 -3.58
CA LEU A 97 -21.32 13.73 -3.70
C LEU A 97 -22.28 12.54 -3.55
N PRO A 98 -23.47 12.78 -2.98
CA PRO A 98 -23.91 14.02 -2.32
C PRO A 98 -23.22 14.31 -0.97
N ASN A 99 -22.73 15.55 -0.75
CA ASN A 99 -22.08 15.96 0.51
C ASN A 99 -23.01 16.67 1.50
N ASP A 100 -24.04 17.36 1.01
CA ASP A 100 -24.93 18.20 1.82
C ASP A 100 -26.23 17.48 2.21
N ARG A 101 -26.20 16.14 2.18
CA ARG A 101 -27.36 15.28 2.40
C ARG A 101 -27.31 14.61 3.77
N ASN A 102 -28.49 14.21 4.25
CA ASN A 102 -28.62 13.47 5.51
C ASN A 102 -28.26 12.01 5.25
N ILE A 103 -26.99 11.66 5.44
CA ILE A 103 -26.52 10.29 5.27
C ILE A 103 -26.78 9.53 6.57
N ASP A 104 -27.75 8.61 6.56
CA ASP A 104 -28.09 7.74 7.69
C ASP A 104 -27.28 6.43 7.69
N GLY A 105 -26.75 6.06 6.51
CA GLY A 105 -25.98 4.85 6.32
C GLY A 105 -25.08 4.92 5.08
N VAL A 106 -24.05 4.09 5.08
CA VAL A 106 -23.13 3.92 3.94
C VAL A 106 -22.99 2.44 3.62
N ILE A 107 -23.15 2.09 2.35
CA ILE A 107 -22.88 0.75 1.82
C ILE A 107 -21.71 0.87 0.86
N VAL A 108 -20.69 0.03 1.04
CA VAL A 108 -19.57 -0.06 0.11
C VAL A 108 -19.50 -1.49 -0.41
N ILE A 109 -19.47 -1.64 -1.73
CA ILE A 109 -19.28 -2.94 -2.40
C ILE A 109 -17.92 -2.91 -3.08
N ASP A 110 -17.06 -3.83 -2.66
CA ASP A 110 -15.76 -4.11 -3.24
C ASP A 110 -15.88 -5.37 -4.14
N PRO A 111 -15.89 -5.21 -5.47
CA PRO A 111 -15.99 -6.33 -6.40
C PRO A 111 -14.68 -7.11 -6.57
N TYR A 112 -13.56 -6.57 -6.09
CA TYR A 112 -12.23 -7.15 -6.26
C TYR A 112 -11.46 -7.14 -4.94
N PRO A 113 -11.99 -7.77 -3.88
CA PRO A 113 -11.36 -7.77 -2.56
C PRO A 113 -9.95 -8.37 -2.59
N GLU A 114 -9.66 -9.21 -3.58
CA GLU A 114 -8.34 -9.79 -3.78
C GLU A 114 -7.33 -8.86 -4.46
N ALA A 115 -7.73 -7.76 -5.09
CA ALA A 115 -6.82 -6.77 -5.65
C ALA A 115 -6.30 -5.81 -4.57
N ASN A 116 -5.15 -5.17 -4.83
CA ASN A 116 -4.75 -4.01 -4.01
C ASN A 116 -5.64 -2.81 -4.35
N PHE A 117 -5.88 -1.93 -3.38
CA PHE A 117 -6.73 -0.75 -3.60
C PHE A 117 -6.18 0.10 -4.75
N GLY A 118 -7.10 0.66 -5.53
CA GLY A 118 -6.87 1.19 -6.86
C GLY A 118 -7.75 0.56 -7.95
N HIS A 119 -8.44 -0.53 -7.62
CA HIS A 119 -9.53 -1.08 -8.43
C HIS A 119 -10.85 -0.36 -8.13
N LEU A 120 -11.86 -0.55 -8.97
CA LEU A 120 -13.18 0.05 -8.82
C LEU A 120 -13.89 -0.42 -7.54
N VAL A 121 -14.37 0.53 -6.73
CA VAL A 121 -15.21 0.29 -5.55
C VAL A 121 -16.50 1.12 -5.69
N TYR A 122 -17.63 0.54 -5.30
CA TYR A 122 -18.91 1.24 -5.31
C TYR A 122 -19.28 1.70 -3.90
N ILE A 123 -19.70 2.95 -3.77
CA ILE A 123 -20.18 3.52 -2.52
C ILE A 123 -21.61 3.99 -2.75
N PHE A 124 -22.50 3.68 -1.81
CA PHE A 124 -23.89 4.11 -1.80
C PHE A 124 -24.20 4.76 -0.46
N PHE A 125 -24.92 5.89 -0.50
CA PHE A 125 -25.50 6.52 0.67
C PHE A 125 -26.94 6.09 0.85
N VAL A 126 -27.33 5.92 2.11
CA VAL A 126 -28.69 5.61 2.53
C VAL A 126 -29.29 6.87 3.17
N GLU A 127 -30.42 7.33 2.65
CA GLU A 127 -31.29 8.31 3.31
C GLU A 127 -32.59 7.63 3.72
N GLU A 128 -32.93 7.69 5.01
CA GLU A 128 -34.15 7.07 5.54
C GLU A 128 -35.37 7.99 5.37
N ASN A 129 -36.57 7.39 5.30
CA ASN A 129 -37.85 8.10 5.28
C ASN A 129 -37.95 9.19 4.20
N ARG A 130 -37.46 8.91 2.99
CA ARG A 130 -37.56 9.84 1.85
C ARG A 130 -38.83 9.58 1.05
N SER A 131 -39.35 10.61 0.38
CA SER A 131 -40.42 10.40 -0.60
C SER A 131 -39.84 9.86 -1.91
N HIS A 132 -40.62 9.01 -2.59
CA HIS A 132 -40.23 8.44 -3.89
C HIS A 132 -39.80 9.52 -4.89
N LEU A 133 -40.59 10.59 -5.02
CA LEU A 133 -40.29 11.73 -5.90
C LEU A 133 -38.96 12.42 -5.59
N ASN A 134 -38.60 12.56 -4.31
CA ASN A 134 -37.34 13.20 -3.92
C ASN A 134 -36.13 12.28 -4.13
N CYS A 135 -36.35 10.97 -4.11
CA CYS A 135 -35.31 9.99 -4.38
C CYS A 135 -34.99 9.86 -5.87
N THR A 136 -36.01 9.66 -6.71
CA THR A 136 -35.85 9.27 -8.12
C THR A 136 -35.56 10.42 -9.08
N ARG A 137 -35.50 11.66 -8.60
CA ARG A 137 -35.00 12.82 -9.37
C ARG A 137 -33.55 12.67 -9.83
N ASN A 138 -32.78 11.76 -9.23
CA ASN A 138 -31.40 11.48 -9.61
C ASN A 138 -31.31 10.10 -10.28
N LEU A 139 -30.77 10.04 -11.50
CA LEU A 139 -30.57 8.79 -12.26
C LEU A 139 -29.64 7.80 -11.53
N THR A 140 -28.85 8.27 -10.57
CA THR A 140 -27.95 7.44 -9.76
C THR A 140 -28.55 7.05 -8.41
N ALA A 141 -29.88 7.10 -8.26
CA ALA A 141 -30.58 6.76 -7.04
C ALA A 141 -31.71 5.74 -7.29
N THR A 142 -32.04 4.95 -6.28
CA THR A 142 -33.14 4.00 -6.32
C THR A 142 -33.92 4.02 -5.00
N PHE A 143 -35.23 3.95 -5.10
CA PHE A 143 -36.13 3.93 -3.95
C PHE A 143 -36.41 2.50 -3.52
N THR A 144 -36.35 2.24 -2.22
CA THR A 144 -36.59 0.91 -1.67
C THR A 144 -38.04 0.74 -1.23
N GLY A 145 -38.53 -0.50 -1.20
CA GLY A 145 -39.84 -0.82 -0.63
C GLY A 145 -39.97 -0.54 0.88
N ALA A 146 -38.87 -0.18 1.56
CA ALA A 146 -38.85 0.20 2.97
C ALA A 146 -39.00 1.73 3.19
N GLY A 147 -39.10 2.53 2.13
CA GLY A 147 -39.16 4.00 2.25
C GLY A 147 -37.79 4.70 2.26
N ASP A 148 -36.70 3.95 2.06
CA ASP A 148 -35.35 4.49 2.02
C ASP A 148 -34.91 4.81 0.58
N CYS A 149 -34.04 5.81 0.44
CA CYS A 149 -33.38 6.15 -0.81
C CYS A 149 -31.92 5.68 -0.80
N ILE A 150 -31.53 4.91 -1.81
CA ILE A 150 -30.15 4.45 -2.02
C ILE A 150 -29.54 5.27 -3.17
N ILE A 151 -28.43 5.95 -2.91
CA ILE A 151 -27.83 6.89 -3.86
C ILE A 151 -26.38 6.49 -4.11
N ALA A 152 -26.01 6.21 -5.36
CA ALA A 152 -24.61 5.98 -5.70
C ALA A 152 -23.79 7.25 -5.51
N ALA A 153 -22.67 7.13 -4.79
CA ALA A 153 -21.76 8.24 -4.57
C ALA A 153 -20.91 8.50 -5.81
N THR A 154 -20.56 9.76 -6.03
CA THR A 154 -19.73 10.21 -7.15
C THR A 154 -18.64 11.17 -6.66
N LYS A 155 -17.50 11.27 -7.35
CA LYS A 155 -16.50 12.29 -6.97
C LYS A 155 -16.99 13.67 -7.42
N SER A 156 -17.01 14.65 -6.51
CA SER A 156 -17.50 16.03 -6.79
C SER A 156 -16.94 16.68 -8.06
N HIS A 157 -15.65 16.51 -8.30
CA HIS A 157 -14.95 17.08 -9.47
C HIS A 157 -15.27 16.42 -10.82
N CYS A 158 -16.11 15.39 -10.81
CA CYS A 158 -16.63 14.70 -11.99
C CYS A 158 -18.02 15.15 -12.41
N LYS A 159 -18.66 16.02 -11.63
CA LYS A 159 -19.88 16.71 -12.05
C LYS A 159 -19.58 17.53 -13.30
N ASN A 160 -20.38 17.36 -14.35
CA ASN A 160 -20.30 18.11 -15.62
C ASN A 160 -18.95 18.03 -16.37
N ALA A 161 -18.19 16.94 -16.21
CA ALA A 161 -16.93 16.76 -16.95
C ALA A 161 -17.21 16.40 -18.44
N VAL A 162 -17.28 17.41 -19.31
CA VAL A 162 -17.50 17.25 -20.77
C VAL A 162 -16.19 16.99 -21.55
N SER A 163 -15.05 16.79 -20.89
CA SER A 163 -13.73 16.85 -21.56
C SER A 163 -12.95 15.54 -21.56
N ILE A 164 -12.92 14.88 -22.72
CA ILE A 164 -11.99 13.80 -23.11
C ILE A 164 -10.52 14.23 -22.93
N LYS A 165 -10.23 15.54 -22.96
CA LYS A 165 -8.87 16.10 -22.95
C LYS A 165 -8.21 16.15 -21.56
N LYS A 166 -8.97 16.04 -20.46
CA LYS A 166 -8.40 15.89 -19.11
C LYS A 166 -8.71 14.48 -18.63
N ARG A 167 -7.69 13.63 -18.50
CA ARG A 167 -7.74 12.27 -17.91
C ARG A 167 -8.15 12.32 -16.42
N LYS A 168 -9.34 12.82 -16.12
CA LYS A 168 -9.89 12.87 -14.76
C LYS A 168 -10.46 11.50 -14.43
N LYS A 169 -9.93 10.89 -13.39
CA LYS A 169 -10.38 9.60 -12.92
C LYS A 169 -11.63 9.78 -12.04
N CYS A 170 -12.77 9.37 -12.57
CA CYS A 170 -14.07 9.60 -11.93
C CYS A 170 -14.60 8.43 -11.12
N TYR A 171 -14.05 7.23 -11.32
CA TYR A 171 -14.40 6.11 -10.46
C TYR A 171 -13.74 6.22 -9.10
N ILE A 172 -14.42 5.68 -8.11
CA ILE A 172 -13.94 5.54 -6.75
C ILE A 172 -13.13 4.26 -6.67
N ASP A 173 -11.96 4.35 -6.06
CA ASP A 173 -10.94 3.30 -6.09
C ASP A 173 -10.32 3.01 -4.72
N PHE A 174 -10.98 3.47 -3.67
CA PHE A 174 -10.51 3.39 -2.30
C PHE A 174 -11.70 3.38 -1.33
N LEU A 175 -11.54 2.73 -0.18
CA LEU A 175 -12.56 2.74 0.87
C LEU A 175 -12.62 4.10 1.57
N PRO A 176 -13.82 4.62 1.89
CA PRO A 176 -13.93 5.88 2.61
C PRO A 176 -13.68 5.70 4.12
N LEU A 177 -13.20 6.76 4.76
CA LEU A 177 -13.40 6.98 6.18
C LEU A 177 -14.86 7.41 6.39
N VAL A 178 -15.62 6.64 7.18
CA VAL A 178 -17.00 6.97 7.55
C VAL A 178 -17.07 7.21 9.05
N PHE A 179 -17.63 8.33 9.47
CA PHE A 179 -17.69 8.73 10.88
C PHE A 179 -18.96 9.54 11.16
N ALA A 180 -19.33 9.70 12.42
CA ALA A 180 -20.48 10.51 12.80
C ALA A 180 -20.19 12.01 12.59
N ASP A 181 -21.18 12.76 12.15
CA ASP A 181 -21.07 14.21 12.06
C ASP A 181 -20.89 14.81 13.47
N GLY A 182 -19.97 15.74 13.62
CA GLY A 182 -19.54 16.26 14.92
C GLY A 182 -18.54 15.38 15.67
N ASP A 183 -18.24 14.14 15.23
CA ASP A 183 -17.18 13.32 15.84
C ASP A 183 -15.80 13.93 15.54
N THR A 184 -15.19 14.50 16.57
CA THR A 184 -13.85 15.11 16.50
C THR A 184 -12.74 14.08 16.40
N THR A 185 -12.94 12.86 16.91
CA THR A 185 -11.95 11.77 16.82
C THR A 185 -12.06 11.01 15.50
N ARG A 186 -13.17 11.20 14.77
CA ARG A 186 -13.45 10.60 13.45
C ARG A 186 -13.32 9.08 13.47
N SER A 187 -13.92 8.47 14.47
CA SER A 187 -13.89 7.03 14.66
C SER A 187 -14.51 6.33 13.46
N GLN A 188 -13.75 5.43 12.83
CA GLN A 188 -14.20 4.69 11.66
C GLN A 188 -15.41 3.81 12.00
N LYS A 189 -16.56 4.10 11.37
CA LYS A 189 -17.82 3.35 11.47
C LYS A 189 -18.00 2.33 10.34
N LEU A 190 -17.28 2.47 9.23
CA LEU A 190 -17.33 1.51 8.15
C LEU A 190 -16.75 0.17 8.59
N SER A 191 -17.51 -0.90 8.47
CA SER A 191 -17.09 -2.25 8.87
C SER A 191 -17.45 -3.27 7.81
N CYS A 192 -16.52 -4.17 7.52
CA CYS A 192 -16.76 -5.30 6.61
C CYS A 192 -17.77 -6.26 7.25
N GLN A 193 -18.76 -6.71 6.48
CA GLN A 193 -19.79 -7.64 6.96
C GLN A 193 -19.53 -9.06 6.45
N ASP A 194 -19.14 -9.96 7.35
CA ASP A 194 -18.70 -11.30 6.99
C ASP A 194 -19.85 -12.15 6.47
N ARG A 195 -19.73 -12.64 5.22
CA ARG A 195 -20.70 -13.54 4.57
C ARG A 195 -22.15 -13.03 4.56
N LEU A 196 -22.34 -11.75 4.78
CA LEU A 196 -23.66 -11.14 4.87
C LEU A 196 -24.33 -11.21 3.49
N PHE A 197 -25.59 -11.65 3.41
CA PHE A 197 -26.38 -11.68 2.15
C PHE A 197 -25.70 -12.38 0.96
N GLY A 198 -24.87 -13.39 1.21
CA GLY A 198 -24.17 -14.15 0.16
C GLY A 198 -22.88 -13.49 -0.35
N PHE A 199 -22.42 -12.41 0.30
CA PHE A 199 -21.10 -11.84 0.05
C PHE A 199 -19.96 -12.74 0.56
N GLY A 200 -18.74 -12.44 0.14
CA GLY A 200 -17.53 -13.14 0.54
C GLY A 200 -17.13 -12.94 2.00
N LYS A 201 -16.02 -13.59 2.36
CA LYS A 201 -15.46 -13.53 3.72
C LYS A 201 -14.70 -12.22 3.94
N CYS A 202 -14.93 -11.60 5.08
CA CYS A 202 -14.14 -10.46 5.51
C CYS A 202 -12.71 -10.85 5.85
N ARG A 203 -11.80 -9.93 5.53
CA ARG A 203 -10.39 -10.05 5.88
C ARG A 203 -10.19 -9.72 7.36
N PRO A 204 -9.21 -10.36 8.04
CA PRO A 204 -8.79 -9.91 9.36
C PRO A 204 -8.31 -8.45 9.27
N ILE A 205 -8.89 -7.58 10.08
CA ILE A 205 -8.43 -6.20 10.21
C ILE A 205 -7.21 -6.22 11.13
N SER A 206 -6.13 -5.55 10.71
CA SER A 206 -4.96 -5.35 11.56
C SER A 206 -5.41 -4.59 12.82
N SER A 207 -5.27 -5.19 13.99
CA SER A 207 -5.55 -4.56 15.30
C SER A 207 -4.45 -3.56 15.68
N SER A 208 -3.92 -2.82 14.70
CA SER A 208 -2.94 -1.78 14.90
C SER A 208 -3.63 -0.63 15.65
N ARG A 209 -3.53 -0.64 16.99
CA ARG A 209 -3.78 0.57 17.77
C ARG A 209 -2.69 1.56 17.39
N SER A 210 -3.07 2.71 16.85
CA SER A 210 -2.16 3.81 16.58
C SER A 210 -1.52 4.27 17.89
N SER A 211 -0.39 3.67 18.26
CA SER A 211 0.40 4.20 19.36
C SER A 211 0.96 5.54 18.88
N HIS A 212 0.55 6.62 19.53
CA HIS A 212 1.08 7.96 19.26
C HIS A 212 2.53 7.99 19.77
N GLN A 213 3.46 7.36 19.04
CA GLN A 213 4.87 7.47 19.35
C GLN A 213 5.29 8.92 19.12
N ARG A 214 5.67 9.61 20.20
CA ARG A 214 6.09 11.04 20.19
C ARG A 214 7.23 11.34 19.21
N CYS A 215 8.00 10.32 18.82
CA CYS A 215 8.99 10.41 17.74
C CYS A 215 8.83 9.21 16.82
N ALA A 216 7.93 9.29 15.85
CA ALA A 216 7.76 8.25 14.84
C ALA A 216 8.37 8.73 13.51
N ASN A 217 9.38 7.99 13.04
CA ASN A 217 10.02 8.14 11.72
C ASN A 217 10.41 9.59 11.34
N SER A 218 10.93 10.33 12.32
CA SER A 218 11.58 11.63 12.11
C SER A 218 13.10 11.47 12.22
N PRO A 219 13.92 12.23 11.49
CA PRO A 219 15.39 12.13 11.54
C PRO A 219 16.01 12.21 12.94
N ARG A 220 15.29 12.78 13.91
CA ARG A 220 15.72 12.97 15.30
C ARG A 220 15.38 11.80 16.24
N CYS A 221 14.74 10.74 15.74
CA CYS A 221 14.36 9.61 16.58
C CYS A 221 15.54 8.70 16.90
N LEU A 222 15.65 8.31 18.18
CA LEU A 222 16.75 7.51 18.73
C LEU A 222 16.94 6.16 18.04
N ASN A 223 15.86 5.58 17.51
CA ASN A 223 15.85 4.23 16.94
C ASN A 223 15.93 4.21 15.40
N ASN A 224 16.34 5.32 14.77
CA ASN A 224 16.47 5.35 13.32
C ASN A 224 17.53 4.38 12.81
N PRO A 225 17.38 3.85 11.58
CA PRO A 225 18.36 2.93 11.02
C PRO A 225 19.67 3.69 10.86
N LYS A 226 20.78 3.05 11.24
CA LYS A 226 22.10 3.69 11.22
C LYS A 226 22.60 3.74 9.78
N PRO A 227 22.77 4.94 9.18
CA PRO A 227 23.32 5.04 7.84
C PRO A 227 24.80 4.61 7.85
N PRO A 228 25.37 4.26 6.68
CA PRO A 228 26.81 4.10 6.54
C PRO A 228 27.56 5.39 6.91
N ARG A 229 28.87 5.24 7.11
CA ARG A 229 29.78 6.39 7.21
C ARG A 229 29.69 7.24 5.94
N LYS A 230 30.10 8.51 6.03
CA LYS A 230 30.13 9.42 4.87
C LYS A 230 31.02 8.89 3.73
N THR A 231 32.10 8.19 4.07
CA THR A 231 33.05 7.61 3.13
C THR A 231 33.53 6.26 3.65
N CYS A 232 33.65 5.28 2.76
CA CYS A 232 34.21 3.96 3.05
C CYS A 232 35.47 3.71 2.22
N PHE A 233 36.53 3.21 2.86
CA PHE A 233 37.84 3.03 2.22
C PHE A 233 38.16 1.56 1.91
N TYR A 234 37.58 0.64 2.68
CA TYR A 234 37.94 -0.77 2.64
C TYR A 234 36.82 -1.66 2.10
N GLN A 235 35.56 -1.28 2.31
CA GLN A 235 34.42 -2.16 2.05
C GLN A 235 33.24 -1.38 1.48
N SER A 236 32.62 -1.94 0.46
CA SER A 236 31.34 -1.51 -0.11
C SER A 236 30.31 -2.62 0.13
N CYS A 237 29.08 -2.26 0.46
CA CYS A 237 28.05 -3.20 0.87
C CYS A 237 26.73 -3.00 0.10
N ASP A 238 25.95 -4.07 0.03
CA ASP A 238 24.56 -4.01 -0.37
C ASP A 238 23.66 -3.49 0.77
N TYR A 239 22.74 -2.58 0.42
CA TYR A 239 21.75 -1.96 1.31
C TYR A 239 20.34 -2.09 0.77
N ALA A 240 19.36 -2.13 1.66
CA ALA A 240 17.96 -2.12 1.26
C ALA A 240 17.08 -1.24 2.17
N VAL A 241 16.01 -0.72 1.59
CA VAL A 241 14.96 0.02 2.27
C VAL A 241 13.61 -0.55 1.86
N LEU A 242 12.88 -1.13 2.82
CA LEU A 242 11.56 -1.72 2.61
C LEU A 242 10.52 -0.77 3.20
N VAL A 243 9.49 -0.42 2.42
CA VAL A 243 8.45 0.55 2.85
C VAL A 243 7.06 -0.02 2.62
N SER A 244 6.24 -0.01 3.67
CA SER A 244 4.81 -0.30 3.62
C SER A 244 4.02 0.53 4.63
N GLY A 245 3.26 1.52 4.15
CA GLY A 245 2.57 2.49 5.03
C GLY A 245 1.26 2.01 5.66
N GLY A 246 0.41 1.31 4.91
CA GLY A 246 -0.85 0.75 5.42
C GLY A 246 -2.07 1.69 5.41
N TRP A 247 -1.91 3.00 5.25
CA TRP A 247 -2.98 4.05 5.27
C TRP A 247 -3.90 4.01 6.50
N ALA A 248 -4.77 3.01 6.63
CA ALA A 248 -5.70 2.82 7.73
C ALA A 248 -6.01 1.32 7.91
N PRO A 249 -6.57 0.88 9.06
CA PRO A 249 -6.80 -0.54 9.33
C PRO A 249 -7.60 -1.31 8.26
N LEU A 250 -8.57 -0.67 7.60
CA LEU A 250 -9.37 -1.29 6.53
C LEU A 250 -8.61 -1.47 5.21
N THR A 251 -7.55 -0.68 5.00
CA THR A 251 -6.77 -0.66 3.77
C THR A 251 -5.38 -1.27 3.92
N ASP A 252 -4.93 -1.48 5.16
CA ASP A 252 -3.72 -2.21 5.49
C ASP A 252 -3.95 -3.72 5.38
N HIS A 253 -3.70 -4.26 4.18
CA HIS A 253 -3.89 -5.67 3.94
C HIS A 253 -2.77 -6.51 4.56
N PRO A 254 -3.07 -7.63 5.26
CA PRO A 254 -2.06 -8.57 5.79
C PRO A 254 -1.03 -9.08 4.77
N ARG A 255 -1.32 -9.01 3.46
CA ARG A 255 -0.39 -9.41 2.41
C ARG A 255 0.78 -8.44 2.29
N HIS A 256 0.64 -7.18 2.69
CA HIS A 256 1.73 -6.21 2.69
C HIS A 256 2.79 -6.62 3.72
N ALA A 257 2.38 -7.04 4.92
CA ALA A 257 3.28 -7.66 5.90
C ALA A 257 3.97 -8.91 5.33
N TYR A 258 3.20 -9.82 4.72
CA TYR A 258 3.74 -11.02 4.09
C TYR A 258 4.77 -10.70 3.00
N ASN A 259 4.48 -9.71 2.17
CA ASN A 259 5.35 -9.21 1.12
C ASN A 259 6.66 -8.64 1.69
N VAL A 260 6.58 -7.79 2.71
CA VAL A 260 7.76 -7.23 3.39
C VAL A 260 8.59 -8.36 4.00
N LYS A 261 7.98 -9.30 4.73
CA LYS A 261 8.67 -10.42 5.37
C LYS A 261 9.38 -11.32 4.36
N ASN A 262 8.69 -11.71 3.29
CA ASN A 262 9.27 -12.58 2.28
C ASN A 262 10.35 -11.88 1.46
N PHE A 263 10.18 -10.61 1.16
CA PHE A 263 11.19 -9.85 0.42
C PHE A 263 12.42 -9.58 1.29
N TRP A 264 12.23 -9.29 2.58
CA TRP A 264 13.32 -9.22 3.55
C TRP A 264 14.11 -10.53 3.59
N LYS A 265 13.42 -11.68 3.72
CA LYS A 265 14.06 -13.00 3.68
C LYS A 265 14.78 -13.25 2.37
N PHE A 266 14.19 -12.86 1.24
CA PHE A 266 14.83 -12.95 -0.07
C PHE A 266 16.14 -12.15 -0.13
N LEU A 267 16.22 -10.98 0.48
CA LEU A 267 17.47 -10.20 0.56
C LEU A 267 18.52 -10.87 1.45
N ILE A 268 18.12 -11.42 2.60
CA ILE A 268 19.01 -12.21 3.48
C ILE A 268 19.55 -13.45 2.74
N ASP A 269 18.69 -14.15 2.00
CA ASP A 269 19.08 -15.28 1.15
C ASP A 269 20.05 -14.83 0.03
N ASN A 270 20.09 -13.55 -0.33
CA ASN A 270 21.05 -12.94 -1.25
C ASN A 270 22.21 -12.23 -0.52
N LYS A 271 22.47 -12.60 0.75
CA LYS A 271 23.58 -12.13 1.61
C LYS A 271 23.61 -10.63 1.90
N PHE A 272 22.48 -9.93 1.78
CA PHE A 272 22.37 -8.59 2.36
C PHE A 272 22.52 -8.73 3.88
N ASP A 273 23.42 -7.94 4.48
CA ASP A 273 23.57 -7.92 5.93
C ASP A 273 22.28 -7.36 6.57
N LYS A 274 21.73 -8.06 7.58
CA LYS A 274 20.52 -7.64 8.30
C LYS A 274 20.61 -6.19 8.75
N LYS A 275 21.77 -5.73 9.21
CA LYS A 275 21.95 -4.35 9.71
C LYS A 275 21.87 -3.28 8.59
N ASN A 276 22.02 -3.69 7.33
CA ASN A 276 21.95 -2.82 6.16
C ASN A 276 20.55 -2.79 5.52
N ILE A 277 19.58 -3.53 6.07
CA ILE A 277 18.20 -3.56 5.62
C ILE A 277 17.35 -2.74 6.59
N ALA A 278 16.92 -1.54 6.15
CA ALA A 278 16.00 -0.71 6.92
C ALA A 278 14.55 -1.01 6.50
N THR A 279 13.67 -1.28 7.47
CA THR A 279 12.25 -1.54 7.21
C THR A 279 11.37 -0.48 7.87
N PHE A 280 10.42 0.06 7.10
CA PHE A 280 9.38 0.97 7.55
C PHE A 280 8.01 0.33 7.30
N TYR A 281 7.25 0.07 8.35
CA TYR A 281 6.01 -0.70 8.29
C TYR A 281 4.90 -0.10 9.17
N GLY A 282 3.70 0.05 8.59
CA GLY A 282 2.45 0.32 9.30
C GLY A 282 2.49 1.56 10.20
N SER A 283 1.63 1.54 11.23
CA SER A 283 1.48 2.65 12.18
C SER A 283 2.55 2.67 13.27
N ASP A 284 3.10 1.52 13.62
CA ASP A 284 3.90 1.29 14.83
C ASP A 284 5.20 0.52 14.57
N GLY A 285 5.44 0.06 13.33
CA GLY A 285 6.58 -0.79 13.00
C GLY A 285 6.44 -2.24 13.47
N ASN A 286 5.25 -2.67 13.91
CA ASN A 286 5.05 -4.00 14.48
C ASN A 286 5.00 -5.09 13.39
N ILE A 287 6.17 -5.61 13.04
CA ILE A 287 6.34 -6.73 12.12
C ILE A 287 7.54 -7.58 12.57
N GLU A 288 7.36 -8.89 12.61
CA GLU A 288 8.39 -9.87 12.99
C GLU A 288 9.06 -10.42 11.71
N LEU A 289 10.32 -10.07 11.47
CA LEU A 289 11.10 -10.43 10.29
C LEU A 289 12.12 -11.55 10.58
N ASP A 290 12.82 -11.44 11.70
CA ASP A 290 13.96 -12.31 12.05
C ASP A 290 13.59 -13.55 12.89
N GLY A 291 12.34 -13.64 13.35
CA GLY A 291 11.85 -14.71 14.22
C GLY A 291 12.06 -14.46 15.72
N ASP A 292 12.64 -13.32 16.10
CA ASP A 292 12.84 -12.88 17.48
C ASP A 292 11.86 -11.76 17.82
N ARG A 293 10.86 -12.08 18.64
CA ARG A 293 9.84 -11.11 19.06
C ARG A 293 10.36 -10.01 19.98
N SER A 294 11.60 -10.13 20.47
CA SER A 294 12.22 -9.12 21.34
C SER A 294 12.89 -7.99 20.55
N THR A 295 13.14 -8.18 19.24
CA THR A 295 13.77 -7.17 18.40
C THR A 295 12.73 -6.25 17.77
N ARG A 296 13.09 -4.98 17.58
CA ARG A 296 12.33 -4.05 16.74
C ARG A 296 12.90 -4.10 15.33
N ASP A 297 12.31 -4.93 14.49
CA ASP A 297 12.76 -5.16 13.11
C ASP A 297 12.35 -4.04 12.13
N ALA A 298 11.39 -3.18 12.50
CA ALA A 298 10.94 -2.08 11.66
C ALA A 298 10.59 -0.82 12.44
N LEU A 299 10.54 0.29 11.70
CA LEU A 299 10.07 1.59 12.16
C LEU A 299 8.67 1.89 11.64
N PRO A 300 7.90 2.76 12.32
CA PRO A 300 6.62 3.23 11.82
C PRO A 300 6.73 3.87 10.42
N ALA A 301 5.83 3.53 9.50
CA ALA A 301 5.72 4.16 8.18
C ALA A 301 4.63 5.24 8.16
N ILE A 302 4.74 6.22 9.08
CA ILE A 302 3.75 7.29 9.25
C ILE A 302 4.03 8.55 8.41
N THR A 303 5.29 8.80 8.06
CA THR A 303 5.67 9.94 7.21
C THR A 303 6.78 9.54 6.25
N ASP A 304 6.90 10.27 5.14
CA ASP A 304 7.98 10.09 4.17
C ASP A 304 9.32 10.72 4.61
N VAL A 305 9.33 11.54 5.68
CA VAL A 305 10.48 12.37 6.06
C VAL A 305 11.68 11.53 6.49
N GLY A 306 11.50 10.60 7.44
CA GLY A 306 12.61 9.75 7.90
C GLY A 306 13.07 8.76 6.84
N ILE A 307 12.16 8.24 6.01
CA ILE A 307 12.49 7.41 4.85
C ILE A 307 13.36 8.20 3.86
N SER A 308 12.93 9.42 3.53
CA SER A 308 13.63 10.30 2.58
C SER A 308 15.01 10.69 3.08
N ASP A 309 15.13 11.06 4.36
CA ASP A 309 16.41 11.37 4.99
C ASP A 309 17.36 10.17 4.96
N TYR A 310 16.87 8.97 5.30
CA TYR A 310 17.68 7.76 5.29
C TYR A 310 18.18 7.40 3.87
N VAL A 311 17.28 7.40 2.87
CA VAL A 311 17.65 7.17 1.46
C VAL A 311 18.64 8.23 0.97
N SER A 312 18.45 9.50 1.34
CA SER A 312 19.39 10.57 0.96
C SER A 312 20.78 10.36 1.59
N LYS A 313 20.85 9.92 2.84
CA LYS A 313 22.12 9.60 3.52
C LYS A 313 22.85 8.44 2.85
N LEU A 314 22.14 7.36 2.50
CA LEU A 314 22.68 6.25 1.72
C LEU A 314 23.26 6.73 0.39
N CYS A 315 22.50 7.54 -0.36
CA CYS A 315 22.93 8.04 -1.66
C CYS A 315 24.10 9.03 -1.61
N ARG A 316 24.31 9.73 -0.49
CA ARG A 316 25.46 10.64 -0.33
C ARG A 316 26.73 9.92 0.14
N ALA A 317 26.62 8.74 0.73
CA ALA A 317 27.77 7.99 1.20
C ALA A 317 28.69 7.58 0.03
N LEU A 318 29.97 7.95 0.12
CA LEU A 318 30.97 7.69 -0.90
C LEU A 318 31.54 6.29 -0.73
N TRP A 319 31.44 5.47 -1.77
CA TRP A 319 31.99 4.10 -1.88
C TRP A 319 31.49 3.09 -0.82
N CYS A 320 30.49 3.45 -0.03
CA CYS A 320 29.93 2.56 0.98
C CYS A 320 28.82 1.64 0.45
N VAL A 321 28.09 2.10 -0.56
CA VAL A 321 26.88 1.45 -1.06
C VAL A 321 27.17 0.90 -2.46
N ASP A 322 27.19 -0.42 -2.58
CA ASP A 322 27.34 -1.07 -3.87
C ASP A 322 25.98 -1.13 -4.57
N THR A 323 25.05 -1.88 -3.98
CA THR A 323 23.65 -1.94 -4.41
C THR A 323 22.73 -1.30 -3.39
N LEU A 324 21.79 -0.48 -3.86
CA LEU A 324 20.66 -0.01 -3.06
C LEU A 324 19.35 -0.57 -3.60
N VAL A 325 18.63 -1.36 -2.81
CA VAL A 325 17.29 -1.85 -3.15
C VAL A 325 16.22 -1.06 -2.40
N LEU A 326 15.31 -0.40 -3.12
CA LEU A 326 14.09 0.17 -2.57
C LEU A 326 12.92 -0.76 -2.89
N TYR A 327 12.35 -1.40 -1.88
CA TYR A 327 11.17 -2.23 -2.03
C TYR A 327 9.93 -1.52 -1.47
N LEU A 328 8.92 -1.35 -2.31
CA LEU A 328 7.74 -0.54 -2.00
C LEU A 328 6.48 -1.41 -2.13
N THR A 329 5.66 -1.48 -1.11
CA THR A 329 4.34 -2.14 -1.16
C THR A 329 3.33 -1.42 -0.27
N GLY A 330 2.04 -1.59 -0.53
CA GLY A 330 0.99 -0.95 0.26
C GLY A 330 -0.09 -0.27 -0.58
N PRO A 331 -1.03 0.45 0.06
CA PRO A 331 -2.01 1.25 -0.64
C PRO A 331 -1.37 2.46 -1.31
N ALA A 332 -1.90 2.87 -2.47
CA ALA A 332 -1.37 3.98 -3.23
C ALA A 332 -2.48 4.83 -3.85
N ARG A 333 -2.15 6.09 -4.13
CA ARG A 333 -3.02 7.00 -4.87
C ARG A 333 -2.90 6.77 -6.37
N SER A 334 -3.92 7.19 -7.10
CA SER A 334 -3.99 7.13 -8.56
C SER A 334 -2.90 7.94 -9.30
N ASN A 335 -2.03 8.67 -8.59
CA ASN A 335 -0.86 9.35 -9.14
C ASN A 335 0.45 8.58 -8.86
N GLY A 336 0.36 7.36 -8.33
CA GLY A 336 1.49 6.49 -8.00
C GLY A 336 2.14 6.76 -6.65
N ALA A 337 1.67 7.76 -5.88
CA ALA A 337 2.21 8.02 -4.54
C ALA A 337 1.80 6.90 -3.57
N LEU A 338 2.78 6.31 -2.89
CA LEU A 338 2.56 5.31 -1.86
C LEU A 338 2.02 6.00 -0.60
N LEU A 339 0.94 5.47 -0.03
CA LEU A 339 0.33 6.03 1.17
C LEU A 339 1.07 5.55 2.42
N MET A 340 1.45 6.50 3.26
CA MET A 340 1.90 6.26 4.63
C MET A 340 0.69 6.06 5.55
N TRP A 341 0.89 5.81 6.84
CA TRP A 341 -0.21 5.70 7.80
C TRP A 341 -0.89 7.05 8.09
N ASP A 342 -2.23 7.07 8.10
CA ASP A 342 -3.08 8.20 8.50
C ASP A 342 -3.06 8.35 10.02
N ILE A 343 -2.02 9.03 10.52
CA ILE A 343 -1.80 9.20 11.97
C ILE A 343 -2.76 10.22 12.58
N ASN A 344 -3.23 11.20 11.81
CA ASN A 344 -4.17 12.22 12.28
C ASN A 344 -5.64 11.77 12.17
N ALA A 345 -5.88 10.60 11.57
CA ALA A 345 -7.17 9.96 11.37
C ALA A 345 -8.22 10.88 10.71
N ASP A 346 -7.79 11.79 9.84
CA ASP A 346 -8.69 12.73 9.18
C ASP A 346 -9.27 12.21 7.86
N GLY A 347 -8.73 11.08 7.38
CA GLY A 347 -9.10 10.41 6.15
C GLY A 347 -8.64 11.13 4.89
N LEU A 348 -7.73 12.11 4.98
CA LEU A 348 -7.27 12.96 3.90
C LEU A 348 -5.76 12.87 3.75
N THR A 349 -5.29 12.73 2.51
CA THR A 349 -3.86 12.58 2.26
C THR A 349 -3.12 13.93 2.32
N GLU A 350 -2.27 14.11 3.33
CA GLU A 350 -1.29 15.21 3.38
C GLU A 350 0.01 14.86 2.64
N ASN A 351 0.81 15.86 2.28
CA ASN A 351 2.05 15.63 1.55
C ASN A 351 3.04 14.72 2.31
N LYS A 352 3.13 14.87 3.63
CA LYS A 352 4.00 14.04 4.49
C LYS A 352 3.52 12.59 4.62
N GLU A 353 2.24 12.34 4.37
CA GLU A 353 1.61 11.01 4.44
C GLU A 353 1.64 10.29 3.08
N MET A 354 2.42 10.81 2.14
CA MET A 354 2.58 10.28 0.81
C MET A 354 4.05 10.20 0.46
N TYR A 355 4.57 9.01 0.22
CA TYR A 355 5.88 8.89 -0.40
C TYR A 355 5.71 9.04 -1.92
N SER A 356 5.83 10.28 -2.38
CA SER A 356 5.55 10.64 -3.76
C SER A 356 6.63 10.17 -4.72
N ILE A 357 6.24 9.92 -5.98
CA ILE A 357 7.18 9.63 -7.09
C ILE A 357 8.25 10.73 -7.19
N TYR A 358 7.87 11.99 -6.99
CA TYR A 358 8.80 13.11 -7.01
C TYR A 358 9.87 12.98 -5.91
N GLU A 359 9.46 12.72 -4.67
CA GLU A 359 10.41 12.62 -3.55
C GLU A 359 11.35 11.42 -3.70
N ILE A 360 10.84 10.27 -4.15
CA ILE A 360 11.68 9.09 -4.46
C ILE A 360 12.82 9.46 -5.42
N PHE A 361 12.51 10.07 -6.57
CA PHE A 361 13.54 10.45 -7.54
C PHE A 361 14.37 11.67 -7.14
N LYS A 362 13.86 12.53 -6.26
CA LYS A 362 14.64 13.64 -5.69
C LYS A 362 15.71 13.10 -4.75
N ASN A 363 15.38 12.13 -3.90
CA ASN A 363 16.33 11.50 -2.97
C ASN A 363 17.41 10.68 -3.68
N LEU A 364 17.08 10.10 -4.84
CA LEU A 364 18.01 9.32 -5.67
C LEU A 364 18.83 10.17 -6.66
N ARG A 365 18.59 11.49 -6.71
CA ARG A 365 19.31 12.37 -7.64
C ARG A 365 20.80 12.41 -7.28
N HIS A 366 21.67 12.05 -8.23
CA HIS A 366 23.12 11.98 -8.02
C HIS A 366 23.54 10.98 -6.91
N CYS A 367 22.81 9.87 -6.78
CA CYS A 367 23.17 8.80 -5.85
C CYS A 367 24.57 8.23 -6.18
N ASN A 368 25.40 8.04 -5.15
CA ASN A 368 26.75 7.47 -5.24
C ASN A 368 26.76 5.93 -5.22
N ALA A 369 25.61 5.30 -4.98
CA ALA A 369 25.48 3.84 -5.08
C ALA A 369 25.86 3.37 -6.49
N LYS A 370 26.60 2.26 -6.63
CA LYS A 370 26.96 1.76 -7.96
C LYS A 370 25.73 1.38 -8.78
N ARG A 371 24.68 0.89 -8.11
CA ARG A 371 23.38 0.59 -8.72
C ARG A 371 22.23 0.76 -7.73
N VAL A 372 21.06 1.09 -8.26
CA VAL A 372 19.82 1.24 -7.47
C VAL A 372 18.70 0.45 -8.15
N PHE A 373 18.01 -0.39 -7.38
CA PHE A 373 16.82 -1.09 -7.82
C PHE A 373 15.60 -0.54 -7.08
N ILE A 374 14.58 -0.10 -7.81
CA ILE A 374 13.26 0.21 -7.24
C ILE A 374 12.32 -0.91 -7.63
N ILE A 375 11.81 -1.66 -6.66
CA ILE A 375 10.91 -2.79 -6.87
C ILE A 375 9.59 -2.46 -6.16
N ALA A 376 8.54 -2.23 -6.95
CA ALA A 376 7.27 -1.69 -6.47
C ALA A 376 6.11 -2.65 -6.71
N ASP A 377 5.57 -3.21 -5.63
CA ASP A 377 4.37 -4.04 -5.63
C ASP A 377 3.16 -3.32 -4.99
N TYR A 378 2.57 -2.42 -5.78
CA TYR A 378 1.35 -1.69 -5.44
C TYR A 378 0.66 -1.15 -6.70
N SER A 379 -0.59 -0.70 -6.58
CA SER A 379 -1.40 -0.14 -7.67
C SER A 379 -0.81 1.16 -8.22
N TYR A 380 -0.86 1.36 -9.54
CA TYR A 380 -0.29 2.52 -10.24
C TYR A 380 1.23 2.66 -10.15
N SER A 381 1.93 1.61 -9.73
CA SER A 381 3.39 1.62 -9.57
C SER A 381 4.12 1.96 -10.88
N GLY A 382 3.51 1.71 -12.05
CA GLY A 382 4.04 2.09 -13.37
C GLY A 382 4.33 3.58 -13.56
N HIS A 383 3.83 4.47 -12.70
CA HIS A 383 4.26 5.86 -12.65
C HIS A 383 5.77 6.02 -12.36
N LEU A 384 6.38 5.09 -11.60
CA LEU A 384 7.82 5.08 -11.36
C LEU A 384 8.60 4.85 -12.67
N SER A 385 8.17 3.85 -13.44
CA SER A 385 8.77 3.52 -14.75
C SER A 385 8.63 4.67 -15.73
N GLN A 386 7.41 5.24 -15.84
CA GLN A 386 7.16 6.41 -16.68
C GLN A 386 8.06 7.59 -16.28
N ARG A 387 8.18 7.87 -14.97
CA ARG A 387 8.99 8.97 -14.48
C ARG A 387 10.47 8.79 -14.80
N LEU A 388 11.01 7.57 -14.64
CA LEU A 388 12.39 7.29 -15.02
C LEU A 388 12.61 7.51 -16.52
N HIS A 389 11.67 7.07 -17.38
CA HIS A 389 11.73 7.32 -18.81
C HIS A 389 11.74 8.81 -19.16
N GLU A 390 10.91 9.62 -18.49
CA GLU A 390 10.92 11.08 -18.64
C GLU A 390 12.27 11.69 -18.23
N LEU A 391 12.79 11.32 -17.06
CA LEU A 391 14.05 11.85 -16.53
C LEU A 391 15.26 11.57 -17.43
N LYS A 392 15.24 10.46 -18.18
CA LYS A 392 16.27 10.15 -19.19
C LYS A 392 16.27 11.07 -20.40
N ARG A 393 15.10 11.58 -20.80
CA ARG A 393 14.94 12.46 -21.98
C ARG A 393 15.41 13.88 -21.69
N HIS A 394 15.54 14.25 -20.43
CA HIS A 394 15.95 15.58 -20.00
C HIS A 394 17.44 15.66 -19.63
N ARG A 395 17.92 16.88 -19.32
CA ARG A 395 19.32 17.20 -18.97
C ARG A 395 19.89 16.40 -17.79
N HIS A 396 19.05 15.66 -17.05
CA HIS A 396 19.44 14.88 -15.87
C HIS A 396 19.74 13.40 -16.15
N ARG A 397 19.87 12.97 -17.41
CA ARG A 397 20.13 11.57 -17.80
C ARG A 397 21.24 10.88 -16.99
N LYS A 398 22.36 11.58 -16.74
CA LYS A 398 23.50 11.03 -15.97
C LYS A 398 23.18 10.78 -14.50
N SER A 399 22.25 11.53 -13.91
CA SER A 399 21.88 11.41 -12.49
C SER A 399 21.09 10.14 -12.17
N TYR A 400 20.46 9.54 -13.19
CA TYR A 400 19.55 8.40 -13.06
C TYR A 400 20.00 7.19 -13.89
N SER A 401 21.25 7.18 -14.34
CA SER A 401 21.76 6.17 -15.26
C SER A 401 21.90 4.79 -14.65
N HIS A 402 22.10 4.68 -13.34
CA HIS A 402 22.36 3.42 -12.64
C HIS A 402 21.11 2.88 -11.91
N ILE A 403 19.93 3.43 -12.22
CA ILE A 403 18.67 3.10 -11.57
C ILE A 403 17.87 2.18 -12.47
N THR A 404 17.33 1.11 -11.92
CA THR A 404 16.44 0.16 -12.58
C THR A 404 15.13 0.10 -11.79
N VAL A 405 13.98 0.19 -12.48
CA VAL A 405 12.66 0.20 -11.85
C VAL A 405 11.84 -0.99 -12.33
N LEU A 406 11.27 -1.76 -11.40
CA LEU A 406 10.34 -2.86 -11.66
C LEU A 406 9.04 -2.57 -10.95
N THR A 407 7.92 -2.72 -11.64
CA THR A 407 6.58 -2.41 -11.11
C THR A 407 5.61 -3.54 -11.36
N SER A 408 4.66 -3.74 -10.45
CA SER A 408 3.63 -4.78 -10.56
C SER A 408 2.44 -4.42 -11.46
N SER A 409 2.30 -3.15 -11.83
CA SER A 409 1.22 -2.63 -12.69
C SER A 409 1.66 -1.46 -13.56
N GLN A 410 0.84 -1.11 -14.56
CA GLN A 410 0.94 0.15 -15.31
C GLN A 410 0.47 1.36 -14.48
N SER A 411 0.67 2.59 -14.99
CA SER A 411 0.32 3.82 -14.27
C SER A 411 -1.18 4.06 -14.09
N ASN A 412 -2.04 3.36 -14.83
CA ASN A 412 -3.50 3.48 -14.81
C ASN A 412 -4.21 2.21 -14.33
N GLU A 413 -3.47 1.29 -13.70
CA GLU A 413 -3.90 -0.07 -13.41
C GLU A 413 -3.66 -0.40 -11.93
N TYR A 414 -4.49 -1.28 -11.36
CA TYR A 414 -4.25 -1.80 -10.02
C TYR A 414 -3.34 -3.02 -10.06
N SER A 415 -2.67 -3.33 -8.96
CA SER A 415 -1.88 -4.55 -8.82
C SER A 415 -2.73 -5.70 -8.24
N TRP A 416 -2.53 -6.93 -8.73
CA TRP A 416 -3.30 -8.10 -8.28
C TRP A 416 -2.60 -8.88 -7.17
N ARG A 417 -3.30 -9.05 -6.04
CA ARG A 417 -2.82 -9.78 -4.84
C ARG A 417 -1.38 -9.40 -4.46
N ASN A 418 -0.52 -10.39 -4.35
CA ASN A 418 0.93 -10.32 -4.17
C ASN A 418 1.66 -11.14 -5.23
N GLU A 419 1.03 -11.32 -6.40
CA GLU A 419 1.54 -12.18 -7.46
C GLU A 419 2.90 -11.72 -7.97
N PHE A 420 3.14 -10.41 -7.98
CA PHE A 420 4.39 -9.85 -8.47
C PHE A 420 5.55 -10.24 -7.55
N THR A 421 5.45 -9.90 -6.26
CA THR A 421 6.50 -10.23 -5.29
C THR A 421 6.68 -11.73 -5.12
N GLN A 422 5.60 -12.53 -5.05
CA GLN A 422 5.71 -13.98 -4.93
C GLN A 422 6.42 -14.59 -6.15
N THR A 423 6.03 -14.20 -7.34
CA THR A 423 6.62 -14.71 -8.58
C THR A 423 8.07 -14.30 -8.72
N LEU A 424 8.40 -13.04 -8.43
CA LEU A 424 9.77 -12.53 -8.45
C LEU A 424 10.68 -13.32 -7.49
N ILE A 425 10.25 -13.53 -6.24
CA ILE A 425 11.01 -14.29 -5.25
C ILE A 425 11.14 -15.76 -5.66
N LYS A 426 10.06 -16.38 -6.16
CA LYS A 426 10.04 -17.77 -6.60
C LYS A 426 11.12 -18.03 -7.67
N TYR A 427 11.19 -17.17 -8.68
CA TYR A 427 12.19 -17.30 -9.75
C TYR A 427 13.59 -16.83 -9.31
N GLY A 428 13.68 -15.95 -8.31
CA GLY A 428 14.95 -15.51 -7.71
C GLY A 428 15.63 -16.54 -6.83
N LYS A 429 14.93 -17.56 -6.33
CA LYS A 429 15.45 -18.60 -5.42
C LYS A 429 15.93 -19.87 -6.12
N GLN A 430 16.46 -19.75 -7.34
CA GLN A 430 16.93 -20.91 -8.13
C GLN A 430 18.41 -21.23 -7.85
N ASN A 431 18.82 -22.45 -8.21
CA ASN A 431 20.21 -22.91 -8.05
C ASN A 431 21.22 -22.10 -8.88
N VAL A 432 20.73 -21.48 -9.95
CA VAL A 432 21.48 -20.63 -10.86
C VAL A 432 20.98 -19.19 -10.70
N THR A 433 21.93 -18.28 -10.63
CA THR A 433 21.67 -16.85 -10.48
C THR A 433 21.02 -16.27 -11.73
N LYS A 434 20.08 -15.34 -11.53
CA LYS A 434 19.39 -14.65 -12.62
C LYS A 434 19.55 -13.14 -12.48
N SER A 435 19.74 -12.50 -13.61
CA SER A 435 19.70 -11.05 -13.70
C SER A 435 18.29 -10.54 -13.41
N VAL A 436 18.20 -9.29 -12.96
CA VAL A 436 16.94 -8.61 -12.73
C VAL A 436 16.08 -8.56 -14.01
N HIS A 437 16.72 -8.50 -15.17
CA HIS A 437 16.04 -8.59 -16.48
C HIS A 437 15.37 -9.95 -16.68
N GLU A 438 16.11 -11.04 -16.51
CA GLU A 438 15.60 -12.41 -16.68
C GLU A 438 14.48 -12.69 -15.68
N LEU A 439 14.66 -12.29 -14.41
CA LEU A 439 13.60 -12.40 -13.39
C LEU A 439 12.34 -11.64 -13.79
N PHE A 440 12.48 -10.46 -14.37
CA PHE A 440 11.34 -9.69 -14.86
C PHE A 440 10.63 -10.38 -16.03
N GLN A 441 11.37 -11.00 -16.96
CA GLN A 441 10.75 -11.75 -18.05
C GLN A 441 9.99 -12.98 -17.52
N ASP A 442 10.56 -13.73 -16.58
CA ASP A 442 9.87 -14.85 -15.94
C ASP A 442 8.56 -14.40 -15.26
N VAL A 443 8.58 -13.25 -14.58
CA VAL A 443 7.38 -12.65 -14.00
C VAL A 443 6.37 -12.31 -15.09
N LYS A 444 6.78 -11.61 -16.15
CA LYS A 444 5.88 -11.22 -17.25
C LYS A 444 5.23 -12.44 -17.93
N ASP A 445 6.01 -13.48 -18.19
CA ASP A 445 5.53 -14.71 -18.81
C ASP A 445 4.58 -15.48 -17.88
N ASN A 446 4.87 -15.54 -16.58
CA ASN A 446 3.98 -16.12 -15.58
C ASN A 446 2.63 -15.39 -15.52
N PHE A 447 2.65 -14.05 -15.53
CA PHE A 447 1.45 -13.22 -15.53
C PHE A 447 0.59 -13.47 -16.78
N LYS A 448 1.22 -13.52 -17.96
CA LYS A 448 0.54 -13.85 -19.21
C LYS A 448 -0.06 -15.25 -19.18
N LYS A 449 0.71 -16.26 -18.75
CA LYS A 449 0.28 -17.66 -18.68
C LYS A 449 -0.91 -17.86 -17.73
N ARG A 450 -0.95 -17.14 -16.61
CA ARG A 450 -2.02 -17.24 -15.60
C ARG A 450 -3.19 -16.29 -15.82
N GLY A 451 -3.12 -15.44 -16.86
CA GLY A 451 -4.16 -14.44 -17.12
C GLY A 451 -4.31 -13.42 -15.99
N ILE A 452 -3.22 -13.08 -15.29
CA ILE A 452 -3.25 -12.09 -14.21
C ILE A 452 -3.57 -10.71 -14.82
N HIS A 453 -4.51 -9.99 -14.20
CA HIS A 453 -5.06 -8.76 -14.76
C HIS A 453 -4.13 -7.54 -14.73
N SER A 454 -3.06 -7.56 -13.93
CA SER A 454 -2.12 -6.44 -13.85
C SER A 454 -0.91 -6.65 -14.76
N THR A 455 -0.39 -5.58 -15.36
CA THR A 455 0.71 -5.65 -16.32
C THR A 455 2.01 -5.11 -15.71
N PRO A 456 2.99 -5.97 -15.38
CA PRO A 456 4.24 -5.52 -14.80
C PRO A 456 5.07 -4.73 -15.82
N THR A 457 5.86 -3.75 -15.35
CA THR A 457 6.74 -2.93 -16.20
C THR A 457 8.18 -2.88 -15.69
N LEU A 458 9.12 -2.72 -16.60
CA LEU A 458 10.55 -2.57 -16.33
C LEU A 458 11.05 -1.28 -17.02
N ALA A 459 11.72 -0.42 -16.27
CA ALA A 459 12.41 0.74 -16.82
C ALA A 459 13.91 0.70 -16.50
N ASN A 460 14.67 0.64 -17.58
CA ASN A 460 16.07 1.05 -17.72
C ASN A 460 16.49 2.30 -16.93
N GLY A 461 17.73 2.50 -16.49
CA GLY A 461 18.33 3.84 -16.29
C GLY A 461 19.22 4.20 -17.49
N LEU A 462 20.23 3.37 -17.72
CA LEU A 462 20.92 3.19 -19.00
C LEU A 462 20.47 1.90 -19.67
N HIS A 463 21.00 1.58 -20.85
CA HIS A 463 20.80 0.23 -21.41
C HIS A 463 21.51 -0.80 -20.50
N ASN A 464 20.94 -2.00 -20.35
CA ASN A 464 21.51 -3.13 -19.60
C ASN A 464 21.70 -2.97 -18.07
N THR A 465 21.16 -1.93 -17.41
CA THR A 465 21.26 -1.84 -15.93
C THR A 465 20.51 -2.93 -15.19
N SER A 466 19.60 -3.63 -15.87
CA SER A 466 18.91 -4.82 -15.35
C SER A 466 19.67 -6.13 -15.60
N ASN A 467 20.77 -6.13 -16.36
CA ASN A 467 21.48 -7.36 -16.76
C ASN A 467 22.54 -7.78 -15.72
N VAL A 468 22.19 -7.59 -14.45
CA VAL A 468 22.96 -8.03 -13.28
C VAL A 468 21.98 -8.58 -12.25
N THR A 469 22.44 -9.40 -11.32
CA THR A 469 21.60 -9.91 -10.22
C THR A 469 21.21 -8.79 -9.26
N ILE A 470 20.34 -9.07 -8.29
CA ILE A 470 19.88 -8.08 -7.31
C ILE A 470 21.00 -7.53 -6.40
N TYR A 471 22.13 -8.24 -6.31
CA TYR A 471 23.36 -7.83 -5.61
C TYR A 471 24.48 -7.40 -6.58
N GLY A 472 24.19 -7.28 -7.88
CA GLY A 472 25.15 -6.79 -8.87
C GLY A 472 26.13 -7.81 -9.46
N GLY A 473 25.93 -9.10 -9.19
CA GLY A 473 26.68 -10.21 -9.80
C GLY A 473 26.23 -10.56 -11.22
N LYS A 474 26.86 -11.57 -11.82
CA LYS A 474 26.52 -12.10 -13.14
C LYS A 474 25.33 -13.07 -13.06
N SER A 475 24.58 -13.20 -14.14
CA SER A 475 23.61 -14.28 -14.30
C SER A 475 24.30 -15.56 -14.78
N GLY A 476 23.64 -16.71 -14.57
CA GLY A 476 24.13 -18.01 -15.03
C GLY A 476 25.13 -18.69 -14.10
N GLU A 477 25.56 -18.04 -13.02
CA GLU A 477 26.49 -18.63 -12.04
C GLU A 477 25.75 -19.53 -11.06
N GLN A 478 26.38 -20.65 -10.65
CA GLN A 478 25.87 -21.44 -9.52
C GLN A 478 25.85 -20.59 -8.25
N TRP A 479 24.81 -20.75 -7.45
CA TRP A 479 24.61 -19.94 -6.25
C TRP A 479 25.77 -20.06 -5.24
N SER A 480 26.34 -21.26 -5.08
CA SER A 480 27.53 -21.50 -4.23
C SER A 480 28.71 -20.61 -4.64
N THR A 481 29.01 -20.55 -5.92
CA THR A 481 30.09 -19.72 -6.49
C THR A 481 29.79 -18.23 -6.34
N ALA A 482 28.57 -17.80 -6.70
CA ALA A 482 28.18 -16.40 -6.63
C ALA A 482 28.19 -15.85 -5.19
N SER A 483 27.79 -16.68 -4.23
CA SER A 483 27.72 -16.31 -2.81
C SER A 483 29.06 -15.95 -2.19
N ASN A 484 30.15 -16.51 -2.71
CA ASN A 484 31.51 -16.25 -2.21
C ASN A 484 32.20 -15.07 -2.91
N SER A 485 31.71 -14.66 -4.08
CA SER A 485 32.44 -13.74 -4.97
C SER A 485 31.89 -12.32 -5.01
N SER A 486 30.57 -12.14 -4.86
CA SER A 486 29.90 -10.89 -5.24
C SER A 486 28.74 -10.45 -4.35
N MET A 487 28.27 -11.29 -3.42
CA MET A 487 27.12 -10.96 -2.57
C MET A 487 27.55 -10.28 -1.26
N GLY A 488 26.78 -9.29 -0.80
CA GLY A 488 26.92 -8.69 0.52
C GLY A 488 27.94 -7.56 0.56
N CYS A 489 28.98 -7.70 1.39
CA CYS A 489 29.99 -6.66 1.56
C CYS A 489 31.35 -7.12 1.05
N HIS A 490 31.93 -6.40 0.10
CA HIS A 490 33.21 -6.76 -0.53
C HIS A 490 34.24 -5.63 -0.46
N GLY A 491 35.51 -6.02 -0.62
CA GLY A 491 36.64 -5.10 -0.61
C GLY A 491 36.59 -4.10 -1.76
N ILE A 492 36.89 -2.83 -1.50
CA ILE A 492 37.03 -1.82 -2.56
C ILE A 492 38.39 -2.03 -3.24
N SER A 493 38.42 -2.21 -4.56
CA SER A 493 39.68 -2.40 -5.28
C SER A 493 40.49 -1.10 -5.38
N ILE A 494 41.82 -1.22 -5.41
CA ILE A 494 42.75 -0.08 -5.54
C ILE A 494 42.48 0.72 -6.83
N THR A 495 42.05 0.06 -7.91
CA THR A 495 41.70 0.71 -9.17
C THR A 495 40.39 1.51 -9.09
N GLU A 496 39.38 1.04 -8.36
CA GLU A 496 38.17 1.80 -8.07
C GLU A 496 38.45 3.01 -7.17
N TYR A 497 39.30 2.83 -6.17
CA TYR A 497 39.73 3.89 -5.26
C TYR A 497 40.44 5.03 -6.01
N SER A 498 41.40 4.71 -6.89
CA SER A 498 42.14 5.71 -7.66
C SER A 498 41.28 6.51 -8.65
N LYS A 499 40.28 5.88 -9.29
CA LYS A 499 39.30 6.56 -10.16
C LYS A 499 38.40 7.50 -9.37
N GLY A 500 37.95 7.07 -8.19
CA GLY A 500 37.14 7.89 -7.29
C GLY A 500 37.88 9.13 -6.78
N HIS A 501 39.15 8.97 -6.40
CA HIS A 501 39.98 10.07 -5.89
C HIS A 501 40.26 11.14 -6.95
N LYS A 502 40.45 10.75 -8.22
CA LYS A 502 40.58 11.70 -9.35
C LYS A 502 39.28 12.48 -9.60
N MET A 503 38.11 11.85 -9.48
CA MET A 503 36.82 12.53 -9.63
C MET A 503 36.49 13.50 -8.48
N LEU A 504 36.92 13.20 -7.25
CA LEU A 504 36.77 14.11 -6.11
C LEU A 504 37.65 15.35 -6.22
N LYS A 505 38.87 15.24 -6.76
CA LYS A 505 39.71 16.40 -7.11
C LYS A 505 39.02 17.28 -8.14
N LEU A 506 38.54 16.69 -9.24
CA LEU A 506 37.84 17.41 -10.31
C LEU A 506 36.53 18.10 -9.87
N LYS A 507 35.85 17.59 -8.83
CA LYS A 507 34.66 18.24 -8.26
C LYS A 507 35.00 19.39 -7.30
N LYS A 508 36.14 19.33 -6.61
CA LYS A 508 36.64 20.43 -5.78
C LYS A 508 37.20 21.58 -6.60
N ASP A 509 37.76 21.29 -7.77
CA ASP A 509 38.32 22.31 -8.67
C ASP A 509 37.25 23.02 -9.54
N ASN A 510 35.98 22.57 -9.49
CA ASN A 510 34.84 23.12 -10.25
C ASN A 510 33.68 23.61 -9.36
N SER A 511 33.93 23.81 -8.06
CA SER A 511 33.03 24.41 -7.07
C SER A 511 33.73 25.58 -6.40
#